data_AF-A0A292Q7C2-F1
#
_entry.id   AF-A0A292Q7C2-F1
#
_cell.length_a   1.000
_cell.length_b   1.000
_cell.length_c   1.000
_cell.angle_alpha   90.00
_cell.angle_beta   90.00
_cell.angle_gamma   90.00
#
_symmetry.space_group_name_H-M   'P 1'
#
loop_
_entity.id
_entity.type
_entity.pdbx_description
1 polymer ?
#
loop_
_entity_poly.entity_id
_entity_poly.type
_entity_poly.pdbx_seq_one_letter_code
_entity_poly.pdbx_strand_id
1 'polypeptide(L)'
;MALTFTPPSTVIIVGCGVFGLSTARTLSDRYPSTKVLVIDKHALPCPYTASIDSSRIVRADYADPAYSSLGREALKRWAGHPAFRKTGLVVTADGDNRYLKDSYKNVKSEGGVEYLPTEKEIRGLMAGGCSGVSGYVNWNSGWVDAEAAMRILYSEVESRENVRFLIAEVSGLLYLGRKVLGVKLVDGKEITAGLTILAAGAWTPGLVELHGRAVPSGQVMAYLTLSQEEATRYASLPVLLNLTTGTFIIHSPNTSPPTLKLARHAQGYASPTPVFPKEIPREGEDALRDAVKRIVPEFSDRPFGKIRVCWYTDTPDSDFLVTWHPDHEGLFIASGGSGHAFKFLPVLGDEIGDVLAGKGRFRKKWGWKEHVEGLGDGSRGGGDGGRVPLEELLREGGKSKL
;
A
#
# COMPACT_ATOMS: atom_id res chain seq x y z
N MET A 1 -14.07 -7.32 -33.54
CA MET A 1 -12.88 -6.48 -33.30
C MET A 1 -13.11 -5.72 -32.01
N ALA A 2 -12.30 -5.94 -30.98
CA ALA A 2 -12.37 -5.10 -29.78
C ALA A 2 -11.93 -3.69 -30.18
N LEU A 3 -12.77 -2.68 -29.95
CA LEU A 3 -12.39 -1.28 -30.15
C LEU A 3 -11.12 -1.02 -29.32
N THR A 4 -10.01 -0.73 -29.99
CA THR A 4 -8.77 -0.32 -29.34
C THR A 4 -9.02 1.01 -28.65
N PHE A 5 -8.91 1.05 -27.32
CA PHE A 5 -9.01 2.29 -26.56
C PHE A 5 -8.00 3.33 -27.10
N THR A 6 -8.52 4.48 -27.49
CA THR A 6 -7.74 5.66 -27.85
C THR A 6 -7.97 6.70 -26.77
N PRO A 7 -6.94 7.07 -25.98
CA PRO A 7 -7.11 8.12 -24.98
C PRO A 7 -7.38 9.47 -25.66
N PRO A 8 -8.04 10.40 -24.96
CA PRO A 8 -8.19 11.77 -25.43
C PRO A 8 -6.83 12.48 -25.47
N SER A 9 -6.80 13.65 -26.14
CA SER A 9 -5.57 14.45 -26.24
C SER A 9 -5.05 14.99 -24.92
N THR A 10 -5.90 15.10 -23.89
CA THR A 10 -5.56 15.57 -22.54
C THR A 10 -6.15 14.65 -21.48
N VAL A 11 -5.33 14.30 -20.48
CA VAL A 11 -5.69 13.48 -19.32
C VAL A 11 -5.26 14.20 -18.05
N ILE A 12 -6.13 14.27 -17.04
CA ILE A 12 -5.78 14.67 -15.68
C ILE A 12 -5.66 13.42 -14.81
N ILE A 13 -4.60 13.34 -14.01
CA ILE A 13 -4.43 12.34 -12.94
C ILE A 13 -4.39 13.10 -11.62
N VAL A 14 -5.31 12.81 -10.70
CA VAL A 14 -5.34 13.39 -9.36
C VAL A 14 -4.65 12.43 -8.38
N GLY A 15 -3.51 12.85 -7.85
CA GLY A 15 -2.66 12.11 -6.92
C GLY A 15 -1.33 11.67 -7.55
N CYS A 16 -0.22 11.95 -6.88
CA CYS A 16 1.15 11.56 -7.24
C CYS A 16 1.63 10.33 -6.43
N GLY A 17 0.71 9.53 -5.87
CA GLY A 17 1.05 8.28 -5.20
C GLY A 17 1.44 7.16 -6.17
N VAL A 18 1.62 5.95 -5.65
CA VAL A 18 1.98 4.77 -6.45
C VAL A 18 1.02 4.50 -7.61
N PHE A 19 -0.29 4.64 -7.41
CA PHE A 19 -1.27 4.49 -8.49
C PHE A 19 -1.12 5.59 -9.54
N GLY A 20 -1.01 6.84 -9.11
CA GLY A 20 -0.96 7.99 -10.01
C GLY A 20 0.29 8.02 -10.86
N LEU A 21 1.47 7.88 -10.26
CA LEU A 21 2.74 7.89 -11.00
C LEU A 21 2.91 6.67 -11.90
N SER A 22 2.53 5.47 -11.44
CA SER A 22 2.56 4.29 -12.30
C SER A 22 1.60 4.43 -13.49
N THR A 23 0.43 5.02 -13.29
CA THR A 23 -0.53 5.31 -14.38
C THR A 23 0.03 6.36 -15.35
N ALA A 24 0.63 7.44 -14.82
CA ALA A 24 1.24 8.50 -15.63
C ALA A 24 2.36 7.95 -16.53
N ARG A 25 3.25 7.11 -15.97
CA ARG A 25 4.29 6.42 -16.73
C ARG A 25 3.71 5.60 -17.87
N THR A 26 2.74 4.73 -17.56
CA THR A 26 2.11 3.85 -18.56
C THR A 26 1.37 4.63 -19.64
N LEU A 27 0.65 5.70 -19.30
CA LEU A 27 -0.01 6.54 -20.30
C LEU A 27 0.99 7.27 -21.19
N SER A 28 2.06 7.80 -20.60
CA SER A 28 3.12 8.48 -21.35
C SER A 28 3.80 7.54 -22.35
N ASP A 29 4.20 6.35 -21.89
CA ASP A 29 4.90 5.37 -22.72
C ASP A 29 4.00 4.77 -23.82
N ARG A 30 2.73 4.47 -23.53
CA ARG A 30 1.81 3.84 -24.49
C ARG A 30 1.16 4.84 -25.45
N TYR A 31 1.04 6.11 -25.05
CA TYR A 31 0.30 7.13 -25.78
C TYR A 31 1.05 8.47 -25.80
N PRO A 32 2.20 8.55 -26.49
CA PRO A 32 3.08 9.72 -26.47
C PRO A 32 2.42 11.02 -26.98
N SER A 33 1.34 10.92 -27.77
CA SER A 33 0.55 12.07 -28.23
C SER A 33 -0.43 12.63 -27.19
N THR A 34 -0.68 11.91 -26.09
CA THR A 34 -1.58 12.34 -25.01
C THR A 34 -0.81 13.21 -24.02
N LYS A 35 -1.34 14.40 -23.73
CA LYS A 35 -0.80 15.28 -22.68
C LYS A 35 -1.36 14.87 -21.32
N VAL A 36 -0.50 14.53 -20.37
CA VAL A 36 -0.87 14.10 -19.03
C VAL A 36 -0.54 15.20 -18.03
N LEU A 37 -1.54 15.67 -17.29
CA LEU A 37 -1.35 16.57 -16.16
C LEU A 37 -1.56 15.79 -14.85
N VAL A 38 -0.51 15.65 -14.05
CA VAL A 38 -0.60 15.05 -12.71
C VAL A 38 -0.73 16.16 -11.68
N ILE A 39 -1.76 16.10 -10.85
CA ILE A 39 -2.07 17.11 -9.83
C ILE A 39 -2.00 16.47 -8.45
N ASP A 40 -1.21 17.04 -7.54
CA ASP A 40 -1.20 16.64 -6.14
C ASP A 40 -1.08 17.87 -5.24
N LYS A 41 -1.69 17.84 -4.06
CA LYS A 41 -1.64 18.96 -3.11
C LYS A 41 -0.26 19.14 -2.47
N HIS A 42 0.63 18.16 -2.60
CA HIS A 42 1.97 18.20 -2.05
C HIS A 42 3.03 17.90 -3.13
N ALA A 43 4.18 18.57 -3.02
CA ALA A 43 5.38 18.14 -3.73
C ALA A 43 5.83 16.76 -3.24
N LEU A 44 6.49 15.98 -4.12
CA LEU A 44 7.09 14.72 -3.74
C LEU A 44 8.54 14.90 -3.23
N PRO A 45 8.95 14.12 -2.21
CA PRO A 45 8.15 13.15 -1.48
C PRO A 45 7.21 13.82 -0.45
N CYS A 46 5.98 13.31 -0.39
CA CYS A 46 4.97 13.77 0.56
C CYS A 46 4.91 12.82 1.76
N PRO A 47 5.13 13.28 3.01
CA PRO A 47 5.14 12.39 4.19
C PRO A 47 3.75 11.85 4.56
N TYR A 48 2.68 12.42 4.00
CA TYR A 48 1.29 12.08 4.29
C TYR A 48 0.73 10.96 3.40
N THR A 49 1.41 10.61 2.30
CA THR A 49 0.99 9.49 1.45
C THR A 49 1.50 8.15 1.98
N ALA A 50 0.71 7.10 1.80
CA ALA A 50 1.15 5.72 2.06
C ALA A 50 2.30 5.27 1.14
N SER A 51 2.52 5.95 0.01
CA SER A 51 3.60 5.59 -0.92
C SER A 51 4.99 5.99 -0.42
N ILE A 52 5.10 6.95 0.50
CA ILE A 52 6.38 7.40 1.05
C ILE A 52 6.58 6.81 2.46
N ASP A 53 7.68 6.09 2.63
CA ASP A 53 8.07 5.46 3.88
C ASP A 53 9.54 5.05 3.85
N SER A 54 10.12 4.72 5.01
CA SER A 54 11.45 4.11 5.09
C SER A 54 11.49 2.74 4.43
N SER A 55 10.36 2.01 4.47
CA SER A 55 10.27 0.68 3.87
C SER A 55 8.86 0.15 3.63
N ARG A 56 8.76 -0.78 2.67
CA ARG A 56 7.58 -1.61 2.39
C ARG A 56 7.98 -3.07 2.14
N ILE A 57 7.11 -4.01 2.52
CA ILE A 57 7.28 -5.44 2.24
C ILE A 57 7.01 -5.70 0.76
N VAL A 58 7.90 -6.42 0.10
CA VAL A 58 7.76 -6.90 -1.28
C VAL A 58 7.71 -8.43 -1.26
N ARG A 59 6.63 -9.01 -1.78
CA ARG A 59 6.32 -10.44 -1.61
C ARG A 59 5.34 -10.98 -2.66
N ALA A 60 5.39 -12.30 -2.90
CA ALA A 60 4.41 -13.07 -3.68
C ALA A 60 3.45 -13.91 -2.82
N ASP A 61 3.58 -13.78 -1.51
CA ASP A 61 2.88 -14.55 -0.47
C ASP A 61 1.42 -14.08 -0.28
N TYR A 62 0.52 -14.62 -1.11
CA TYR A 62 -0.91 -14.34 -1.09
C TYR A 62 -1.73 -15.62 -1.15
N ALA A 63 -2.85 -15.66 -0.43
CA ALA A 63 -3.84 -16.73 -0.53
C ALA A 63 -4.53 -16.74 -1.91
N ASP A 64 -4.76 -15.56 -2.49
CA ASP A 64 -5.27 -15.41 -3.85
C ASP A 64 -4.16 -15.71 -4.90
N PRO A 65 -4.34 -16.73 -5.76
CA PRO A 65 -3.35 -17.09 -6.78
C PRO A 65 -3.07 -15.98 -7.80
N ALA A 66 -4.05 -15.12 -8.11
CA ALA A 66 -3.88 -14.02 -9.04
C ALA A 66 -2.92 -12.95 -8.49
N TYR A 67 -3.07 -12.59 -7.21
CA TYR A 67 -2.12 -11.69 -6.54
C TYR A 67 -0.77 -12.34 -6.30
N SER A 68 -0.73 -13.64 -6.02
CA SER A 68 0.54 -14.37 -5.92
C SER A 68 1.29 -14.34 -7.26
N SER A 69 0.58 -14.56 -8.39
CA SER A 69 1.16 -14.43 -9.73
C SER A 69 1.67 -13.01 -10.02
N LEU A 70 0.87 -11.98 -9.75
CA LEU A 70 1.30 -10.59 -9.92
C LEU A 70 2.49 -10.24 -9.03
N GLY A 71 2.56 -10.80 -7.82
CA GLY A 71 3.67 -10.62 -6.89
C GLY A 71 4.98 -11.21 -7.42
N ARG A 72 4.93 -12.37 -8.07
CA ARG A 72 6.11 -12.96 -8.74
C ARG A 72 6.61 -12.07 -9.87
N GLU A 73 5.71 -11.54 -10.68
CA GLU A 73 6.07 -10.63 -11.77
C GLU A 73 6.68 -9.33 -11.24
N ALA A 74 6.11 -8.79 -10.17
CA ALA A 74 6.69 -7.65 -9.48
C ALA A 74 8.09 -7.97 -8.94
N LEU A 75 8.28 -9.11 -8.26
CA LEU A 75 9.57 -9.54 -7.72
C LEU A 75 10.65 -9.67 -8.81
N LYS A 76 10.29 -10.18 -10.00
CA LYS A 76 11.22 -10.23 -11.14
C LYS A 76 11.71 -8.84 -11.54
N ARG A 77 10.83 -7.83 -11.55
CA ARG A 77 11.22 -6.44 -11.86
C ARG A 77 11.95 -5.77 -10.69
N TRP A 78 11.59 -6.09 -9.45
CA TRP A 78 12.29 -5.59 -8.26
C TRP A 78 13.72 -6.11 -8.13
N ALA A 79 14.03 -7.31 -8.61
CA ALA A 79 15.36 -7.91 -8.51
C ALA A 79 16.49 -7.03 -9.08
N GLY A 80 16.20 -6.18 -10.08
CA GLY A 80 17.15 -5.21 -10.65
C GLY A 80 17.03 -3.79 -10.09
N HIS A 81 16.09 -3.53 -9.19
CA HIS A 81 15.80 -2.17 -8.72
C HIS A 81 16.72 -1.77 -7.55
N PRO A 82 17.38 -0.60 -7.59
CA PRO A 82 18.41 -0.22 -6.61
C PRO A 82 17.88 -0.02 -5.18
N ALA A 83 16.57 0.20 -5.01
CA ALA A 83 15.93 0.34 -3.70
C ALA A 83 15.50 -1.01 -3.06
N PHE A 84 15.53 -2.13 -3.80
CA PHE A 84 15.04 -3.42 -3.30
C PHE A 84 16.13 -4.19 -2.54
N ARG A 85 15.75 -4.87 -1.47
CA ARG A 85 16.61 -5.71 -0.64
C ARG A 85 15.95 -7.07 -0.45
N LYS A 86 16.52 -8.08 -1.08
CA LYS A 86 16.08 -9.48 -1.02
C LYS A 86 16.59 -10.16 0.25
N THR A 87 16.08 -9.73 1.40
CA THR A 87 16.47 -10.27 2.72
C THR A 87 15.62 -11.46 3.17
N GLY A 88 14.60 -11.82 2.40
CA GLY A 88 13.60 -12.81 2.80
C GLY A 88 12.44 -12.23 3.61
N LEU A 89 11.37 -13.02 3.69
CA LEU A 89 10.19 -12.73 4.50
C LEU A 89 9.80 -13.99 5.29
N VAL A 90 9.79 -13.88 6.60
CA VAL A 90 9.24 -14.86 7.54
C VAL A 90 7.77 -14.51 7.77
N VAL A 91 6.86 -15.37 7.29
CA VAL A 91 5.41 -15.22 7.47
C VAL A 91 4.95 -16.25 8.49
N THR A 92 4.32 -15.79 9.57
CA THR A 92 3.96 -16.65 10.71
C THR A 92 2.51 -16.43 11.16
N ALA A 93 2.01 -17.31 12.01
CA ALA A 93 0.73 -17.16 12.69
C ALA A 93 0.74 -17.81 14.08
N ASP A 94 -0.14 -17.35 14.96
CA ASP A 94 -0.44 -17.96 16.25
C ASP A 94 -1.58 -18.99 16.07
N GLY A 95 -1.24 -20.20 15.62
CA GLY A 95 -2.19 -21.31 15.44
C GLY A 95 -2.64 -21.52 14.00
N ASP A 96 -3.85 -22.10 13.83
CA ASP A 96 -4.41 -22.35 12.51
C ASP A 96 -4.83 -21.04 11.82
N ASN A 97 -4.17 -20.72 10.71
CA ASN A 97 -4.46 -19.56 9.89
C ASN A 97 -4.63 -19.98 8.43
N ARG A 98 -5.85 -19.84 7.89
CA ARG A 98 -6.17 -20.22 6.51
C ARG A 98 -5.37 -19.41 5.49
N TYR A 99 -5.25 -18.09 5.69
CA TYR A 99 -4.53 -17.22 4.76
C TYR A 99 -3.04 -17.61 4.67
N LEU A 100 -2.41 -17.95 5.80
CA LEU A 100 -1.04 -18.49 5.86
C LEU A 100 -0.92 -19.77 5.04
N LYS A 101 -1.82 -20.75 5.27
CA LYS A 101 -1.80 -22.05 4.58
C LYS A 101 -1.98 -21.90 3.07
N ASP A 102 -2.94 -21.08 2.65
CA ASP A 102 -3.23 -20.82 1.23
C ASP A 102 -2.08 -20.03 0.57
N SER A 103 -1.50 -19.06 1.28
CA SER A 103 -0.30 -18.32 0.81
C SER A 103 0.88 -19.25 0.62
N TYR A 104 1.18 -20.09 1.61
CA TYR A 104 2.26 -21.08 1.53
C TYR A 104 2.02 -22.06 0.38
N LYS A 105 0.80 -22.57 0.20
CA LYS A 105 0.45 -23.45 -0.93
C LYS A 105 0.78 -22.82 -2.27
N ASN A 106 0.55 -21.52 -2.42
CA ASN A 106 0.82 -20.82 -3.67
C ASN A 106 2.32 -20.66 -3.93
N VAL A 107 3.17 -20.47 -2.92
CA VAL A 107 4.62 -20.19 -3.11
C VAL A 107 5.54 -21.38 -2.85
N LYS A 108 5.10 -22.46 -2.17
CA LYS A 108 5.97 -23.55 -1.69
C LYS A 108 6.74 -24.31 -2.78
N SER A 109 6.28 -24.27 -4.03
CA SER A 109 6.96 -24.91 -5.16
C SER A 109 8.09 -24.04 -5.73
N GLU A 110 8.24 -22.81 -5.25
CA GLU A 110 9.34 -21.93 -5.63
C GLU A 110 10.61 -22.31 -4.86
N GLY A 111 11.77 -22.21 -5.51
CA GLY A 111 13.05 -22.37 -4.82
C GLY A 111 13.24 -21.27 -3.77
N GLY A 112 13.77 -21.63 -2.59
CA GLY A 112 14.00 -20.69 -1.50
C GLY A 112 12.79 -20.44 -0.59
N VAL A 113 11.82 -21.35 -0.56
CA VAL A 113 10.70 -21.32 0.39
C VAL A 113 10.78 -22.51 1.33
N GLU A 114 10.80 -22.26 2.63
CA GLU A 114 11.03 -23.29 3.66
C GLU A 114 9.98 -23.20 4.76
N TYR A 115 9.38 -24.34 5.12
CA TYR A 115 8.41 -24.40 6.21
C TYR A 115 9.10 -24.31 7.57
N LEU A 116 8.51 -23.55 8.49
CA LEU A 116 9.03 -23.33 9.85
C LEU A 116 8.00 -23.92 10.84
N PRO A 117 8.18 -25.18 11.29
CA PRO A 117 7.16 -25.88 12.06
C PRO A 117 7.03 -25.37 13.50
N THR A 118 8.07 -24.74 14.08
CA THR A 118 8.06 -24.30 15.48
C THR A 118 8.68 -22.91 15.67
N GLU A 119 8.49 -22.34 16.85
CA GLU A 119 9.17 -21.11 17.28
C GLU A 119 10.69 -21.20 17.20
N LYS A 120 11.28 -22.40 17.39
CA LYS A 120 12.72 -22.58 17.39
C LYS A 120 13.33 -22.23 16.03
N GLU A 121 12.70 -22.68 14.95
CA GLU A 121 13.17 -22.35 13.59
C GLU A 121 12.98 -20.86 13.29
N ILE A 122 11.87 -20.26 13.73
CA ILE A 122 11.62 -18.81 13.58
C ILE A 122 12.70 -17.99 14.31
N ARG A 123 13.01 -18.35 15.57
CA ARG A 123 14.05 -17.68 16.37
C ARG A 123 15.43 -17.76 15.75
N GLY A 124 15.75 -18.90 15.13
CA GLY A 124 17.00 -19.10 14.41
C GLY A 124 17.21 -18.09 13.27
N LEU A 125 16.13 -17.61 12.65
CA LEU A 125 16.18 -16.63 11.56
C LEU A 125 16.13 -15.17 12.03
N MET A 126 15.62 -14.91 13.24
CA MET A 126 15.31 -13.55 13.72
C MET A 126 16.19 -13.10 14.90
N ALA A 127 17.45 -13.54 14.93
CA ALA A 127 18.41 -13.19 15.99
C ALA A 127 17.87 -13.42 17.42
N GLY A 128 17.12 -14.51 17.63
CA GLY A 128 16.57 -14.92 18.92
C GLY A 128 15.13 -14.45 19.23
N GLY A 129 14.60 -13.49 18.46
CA GLY A 129 13.22 -13.04 18.56
C GLY A 129 12.22 -13.97 17.86
N CYS A 130 10.93 -13.88 18.20
CA CYS A 130 9.88 -14.70 17.59
C CYS A 130 8.54 -13.98 17.61
N SER A 131 7.68 -14.26 16.65
CA SER A 131 6.25 -13.97 16.72
C SER A 131 5.53 -14.98 15.83
N GLY A 132 4.48 -15.63 16.33
CA GLY A 132 3.91 -16.82 15.72
C GLY A 132 4.48 -18.12 16.29
N VAL A 133 3.69 -19.19 16.23
CA VAL A 133 4.08 -20.55 16.67
C VAL A 133 4.59 -21.43 15.52
N SER A 134 4.22 -21.08 14.28
CA SER A 134 4.65 -21.74 13.05
C SER A 134 4.51 -20.78 11.86
N GLY A 135 5.09 -21.14 10.73
CA GLY A 135 5.07 -20.31 9.54
C GLY A 135 5.92 -20.88 8.41
N TYR A 136 6.46 -19.98 7.61
CA TYR A 136 7.45 -20.32 6.59
C TYR A 136 8.31 -19.09 6.28
N VAL A 137 9.50 -19.31 5.74
CA VAL A 137 10.33 -18.24 5.16
C VAL A 137 10.26 -18.32 3.64
N ASN A 138 10.15 -17.16 3.00
CA ASN A 138 10.27 -17.00 1.56
C ASN A 138 11.46 -16.08 1.25
N TRP A 139 12.58 -16.67 0.84
CA TRP A 139 13.81 -15.96 0.49
C TRP A 139 13.71 -15.20 -0.84
N ASN A 140 12.65 -15.40 -1.63
CA ASN A 140 12.39 -14.60 -2.83
C ASN A 140 11.83 -13.21 -2.50
N SER A 141 11.25 -13.07 -1.31
CA SER A 141 10.66 -11.84 -0.80
C SER A 141 11.69 -10.96 -0.06
N GLY A 142 11.25 -9.79 0.40
CA GLY A 142 12.10 -8.88 1.17
C GLY A 142 11.42 -7.54 1.39
N TRP A 143 12.20 -6.47 1.36
CA TRP A 143 11.71 -5.12 1.52
C TRP A 143 12.34 -4.16 0.52
N VAL A 144 11.74 -2.99 0.38
CA VAL A 144 12.20 -1.92 -0.50
C VAL A 144 12.21 -0.60 0.25
N ASP A 145 13.24 0.22 0.02
CA ASP A 145 13.22 1.64 0.40
C ASP A 145 12.14 2.35 -0.44
N ALA A 146 11.00 2.62 0.19
CA ALA A 146 9.80 3.05 -0.51
C ALA A 146 9.91 4.49 -1.01
N GLU A 147 10.50 5.39 -0.21
CA GLU A 147 10.78 6.75 -0.65
C GLU A 147 11.77 6.77 -1.82
N ALA A 148 12.87 6.02 -1.75
CA ALA A 148 13.84 5.96 -2.84
C ALA A 148 13.19 5.45 -4.15
N ALA A 149 12.38 4.39 -4.08
CA ALA A 149 11.66 3.88 -5.25
C ALA A 149 10.67 4.89 -5.83
N MET A 150 9.94 5.62 -4.99
CA MET A 150 9.03 6.66 -5.45
C MET A 150 9.75 7.86 -6.05
N ARG A 151 10.92 8.24 -5.53
CA ARG A 151 11.75 9.31 -6.12
C ARG A 151 12.27 8.94 -7.50
N ILE A 152 12.71 7.69 -7.67
CA ILE A 152 13.14 7.16 -8.98
C ILE A 152 11.97 7.22 -9.97
N LEU A 153 10.81 6.66 -9.60
CA LEU A 153 9.63 6.68 -10.47
C LEU A 153 9.16 8.11 -10.79
N TYR A 154 9.19 9.01 -9.80
CA TYR A 154 8.85 10.41 -10.03
C TYR A 154 9.79 11.07 -11.05
N SER A 155 11.11 10.90 -10.90
CA SER A 155 12.10 11.45 -11.83
C SER A 155 11.95 10.87 -13.24
N GLU A 156 11.69 9.56 -13.36
CA GLU A 156 11.38 8.92 -14.64
C GLU A 156 10.17 9.57 -15.32
N VAL A 157 9.08 9.80 -14.58
CA VAL A 157 7.83 10.37 -15.10
C VAL A 157 7.99 11.87 -15.41
N GLU A 158 8.70 12.62 -14.58
CA GLU A 158 8.99 14.05 -14.78
C GLU A 158 9.84 14.30 -16.02
N SER A 159 10.71 13.37 -16.39
CA SER A 159 11.52 13.46 -17.61
C SER A 159 10.73 13.31 -18.92
N ARG A 160 9.45 12.92 -18.86
CA ARG A 160 8.62 12.67 -20.05
C ARG A 160 8.09 13.96 -20.66
N GLU A 161 8.31 14.16 -21.95
CA GLU A 161 7.92 15.39 -22.65
C GLU A 161 6.42 15.70 -22.60
N ASN A 162 5.58 14.67 -22.55
CA ASN A 162 4.12 14.79 -22.53
C ASN A 162 3.50 14.78 -21.13
N VAL A 163 4.29 14.75 -20.06
CA VAL A 163 3.81 14.78 -18.67
C VAL A 163 4.13 16.13 -18.04
N ARG A 164 3.17 16.72 -17.32
CA ARG A 164 3.36 17.92 -16.50
C ARG A 164 2.81 17.68 -15.10
N PHE A 165 3.46 18.32 -14.12
CA PHE A 165 3.04 18.30 -12.73
C PHE A 165 2.47 19.65 -12.32
N LEU A 166 1.46 19.62 -11.45
CA LEU A 166 0.90 20.79 -10.81
C LEU A 166 0.73 20.51 -9.32
N ILE A 167 1.38 21.33 -8.48
CA ILE A 167 1.18 21.29 -7.04
C ILE A 167 -0.06 22.14 -6.74
N ALA A 168 -1.19 21.49 -6.54
CA ALA A 168 -2.47 22.12 -6.21
C ALA A 168 -3.42 21.12 -5.55
N GLU A 169 -4.30 21.63 -4.69
CA GLU A 169 -5.34 20.80 -4.09
C GLU A 169 -6.60 20.82 -4.94
N VAL A 170 -7.07 19.63 -5.33
CA VAL A 170 -8.35 19.43 -6.02
C VAL A 170 -9.45 19.41 -4.97
N SER A 171 -10.45 20.28 -5.14
CA SER A 171 -11.62 20.39 -4.27
C SER A 171 -12.85 19.63 -4.81
N GLY A 172 -12.85 19.26 -6.10
CA GLY A 172 -13.94 18.49 -6.69
C GLY A 172 -13.79 18.25 -8.20
N LEU A 173 -14.77 17.55 -8.76
CA LEU A 173 -14.89 17.27 -10.20
C LEU A 173 -15.81 18.29 -10.89
N LEU A 174 -15.54 18.56 -12.17
CA LEU A 174 -16.40 19.39 -13.04
C LEU A 174 -17.35 18.50 -13.83
N TYR A 175 -18.64 18.85 -13.90
CA TYR A 175 -19.67 18.03 -14.52
C TYR A 175 -20.46 18.78 -15.61
N LEU A 176 -20.82 18.06 -16.67
CA LEU A 176 -21.89 18.39 -17.60
C LEU A 176 -22.82 17.18 -17.72
N GLY A 177 -23.93 17.20 -16.99
CA GLY A 177 -24.75 16.00 -16.78
C GLY A 177 -23.92 14.89 -16.14
N ARG A 178 -23.87 13.72 -16.79
CA ARG A 178 -23.04 12.58 -16.33
C ARG A 178 -21.58 12.66 -16.76
N LYS A 179 -21.20 13.61 -17.61
CA LYS A 179 -19.84 13.69 -18.14
C LYS A 179 -18.95 14.50 -17.20
N VAL A 180 -17.82 13.92 -16.79
CA VAL A 180 -16.76 14.63 -16.10
C VAL A 180 -15.90 15.38 -17.12
N LEU A 181 -15.73 16.68 -16.90
CA LEU A 181 -14.98 17.58 -17.78
C LEU A 181 -13.57 17.91 -17.27
N GLY A 182 -13.26 17.55 -16.03
CA GLY A 182 -12.00 17.89 -15.37
C GLY A 182 -12.16 18.07 -13.87
N VAL A 183 -11.36 18.97 -13.29
CA VAL A 183 -11.28 19.19 -11.84
C VAL A 183 -11.39 20.68 -11.48
N LYS A 184 -11.91 20.94 -10.28
CA LYS A 184 -11.89 22.24 -9.61
C LYS A 184 -10.82 22.23 -8.52
N LEU A 185 -10.02 23.28 -8.46
CA LEU A 185 -9.01 23.48 -7.41
C LEU A 185 -9.60 24.24 -6.21
N VAL A 186 -8.91 24.19 -5.06
CA VAL A 186 -9.30 24.92 -3.84
C VAL A 186 -9.30 26.44 -4.05
N ASP A 187 -8.41 26.97 -4.88
CA ASP A 187 -8.35 28.40 -5.24
C ASP A 187 -9.46 28.84 -6.20
N GLY A 188 -10.35 27.93 -6.58
CA GLY A 188 -11.48 28.16 -7.49
C GLY A 188 -11.15 27.99 -8.98
N LYS A 189 -9.88 27.78 -9.36
CA LYS A 189 -9.51 27.54 -10.75
C LYS A 189 -10.05 26.20 -11.25
N GLU A 190 -10.50 26.20 -12.49
CA GLU A 190 -11.00 25.01 -13.20
C GLU A 190 -9.98 24.55 -14.24
N ILE A 191 -9.76 23.23 -14.32
CA ILE A 191 -8.87 22.62 -15.31
C ILE A 191 -9.62 21.49 -16.00
N THR A 192 -9.71 21.56 -17.33
CA THR A 192 -10.46 20.61 -18.15
C THR A 192 -9.56 19.57 -18.83
N ALA A 193 -10.10 18.37 -19.04
CA ALA A 193 -9.47 17.30 -19.80
C ALA A 193 -10.51 16.36 -20.42
N GLY A 194 -10.10 15.59 -21.43
CA GLY A 194 -10.98 14.58 -22.03
C GLY A 194 -11.19 13.35 -21.15
N LEU A 195 -10.31 13.13 -20.17
CA LEU A 195 -10.37 12.04 -19.18
C LEU A 195 -9.79 12.53 -17.85
N THR A 196 -10.49 12.23 -16.76
CA THR A 196 -10.00 12.44 -15.39
C THR A 196 -9.80 11.08 -14.72
N ILE A 197 -8.60 10.87 -14.17
CA ILE A 197 -8.23 9.68 -13.41
C ILE A 197 -8.05 10.05 -11.94
N LEU A 198 -8.83 9.44 -11.05
CA LEU A 198 -8.68 9.61 -9.61
C LEU A 198 -7.76 8.53 -9.03
N ALA A 199 -6.55 8.94 -8.65
CA ALA A 199 -5.53 8.13 -7.99
C ALA A 199 -5.12 8.71 -6.62
N ALA A 200 -6.07 9.41 -5.97
CA ALA A 200 -5.86 10.17 -4.75
C ALA A 200 -5.83 9.33 -3.45
N GLY A 201 -5.64 8.01 -3.55
CA GLY A 201 -5.55 7.11 -2.40
C GLY A 201 -6.72 7.30 -1.41
N ALA A 202 -6.39 7.55 -0.14
CA ALA A 202 -7.38 7.67 0.94
C ALA A 202 -8.31 8.89 0.79
N TRP A 203 -7.98 9.82 -0.11
CA TRP A 203 -8.81 10.99 -0.41
C TRP A 203 -9.75 10.77 -1.60
N THR A 204 -9.65 9.65 -2.34
CA THR A 204 -10.56 9.34 -3.45
C THR A 204 -12.04 9.40 -3.04
N PRO A 205 -12.49 8.82 -1.91
CA PRO A 205 -13.89 8.87 -1.50
C PRO A 205 -14.41 10.29 -1.19
N GLY A 206 -13.52 11.24 -0.91
CA GLY A 206 -13.88 12.65 -0.70
C GLY A 206 -14.05 13.44 -2.00
N LEU A 207 -13.63 12.89 -3.14
CA LEU A 207 -13.71 13.54 -4.46
C LEU A 207 -14.84 12.98 -5.34
N VAL A 208 -15.24 11.73 -5.09
CA VAL A 208 -16.34 11.05 -5.77
C VAL A 208 -16.97 10.04 -4.84
N GLU A 209 -18.30 9.88 -4.93
CA GLU A 209 -19.02 8.86 -4.18
C GLU A 209 -18.61 7.46 -4.67
N LEU A 210 -18.23 6.58 -3.74
CA LEU A 210 -17.85 5.20 -4.04
C LEU A 210 -18.84 4.18 -3.48
N HIS A 211 -19.92 4.65 -2.84
CA HIS A 211 -20.99 3.82 -2.29
C HIS A 211 -20.45 2.68 -1.41
N GLY A 212 -19.47 3.00 -0.54
CA GLY A 212 -18.83 2.04 0.37
C GLY A 212 -17.81 1.08 -0.27
N ARG A 213 -17.55 1.16 -1.59
CA ARG A 213 -16.61 0.25 -2.28
C ARG A 213 -15.15 0.46 -1.93
N ALA A 214 -14.81 1.67 -1.48
CA ALA A 214 -13.49 1.97 -0.97
C ALA A 214 -13.60 3.01 0.14
N VAL A 215 -12.97 2.74 1.29
CA VAL A 215 -13.05 3.61 2.48
C VAL A 215 -11.65 3.91 3.04
N PRO A 216 -11.42 5.10 3.61
CA PRO A 216 -10.15 5.40 4.28
C PRO A 216 -9.95 4.50 5.50
N SER A 217 -8.73 4.00 5.67
CA SER A 217 -8.36 3.12 6.79
C SER A 217 -6.98 3.46 7.32
N GLY A 218 -6.91 3.96 8.55
CA GLY A 218 -5.67 4.33 9.23
C GLY A 218 -4.99 3.11 9.84
N GLN A 219 -3.68 3.00 9.69
CA GLN A 219 -2.85 1.97 10.31
C GLN A 219 -1.73 2.60 11.13
N VAL A 220 -1.42 2.00 12.27
CA VAL A 220 -0.38 2.50 13.17
C VAL A 220 0.99 1.95 12.81
N MET A 221 1.98 2.84 12.91
CA MET A 221 3.38 2.52 12.71
C MET A 221 4.24 3.28 13.71
N ALA A 222 5.34 2.65 14.10
CA ALA A 222 6.37 3.20 14.96
C ALA A 222 7.76 2.92 14.38
N TYR A 223 8.72 3.76 14.75
CA TYR A 223 10.09 3.65 14.28
C TYR A 223 11.04 3.79 15.47
N LEU A 224 11.93 2.81 15.61
CA LEU A 224 13.07 2.89 16.51
C LEU A 224 14.29 3.36 15.74
N THR A 225 15.04 4.31 16.31
CA THR A 225 16.35 4.69 15.79
C THR A 225 17.37 3.65 16.22
N LEU A 226 18.21 3.21 15.28
CA LEU A 226 19.30 2.28 15.52
C LEU A 226 20.65 3.00 15.45
N SER A 227 21.63 2.51 16.22
CA SER A 227 23.03 2.81 15.96
C SER A 227 23.50 2.16 14.65
N GLN A 228 24.64 2.57 14.11
CA GLN A 228 25.20 1.95 12.91
C GLN A 228 25.61 0.49 13.14
N GLU A 229 26.06 0.16 14.35
CA GLU A 229 26.44 -1.20 14.75
C GLU A 229 25.20 -2.11 14.82
N GLU A 230 24.11 -1.62 15.42
CA GLU A 230 22.82 -2.30 15.46
C GLU A 230 22.27 -2.49 14.04
N ALA A 231 22.27 -1.42 13.23
CA ALA A 231 21.81 -1.48 11.85
C ALA A 231 22.57 -2.55 11.04
N THR A 232 23.88 -2.64 11.23
CA THR A 232 24.73 -3.67 10.60
C THR A 232 24.33 -5.08 11.05
N ARG A 233 24.11 -5.29 12.35
CA ARG A 233 23.69 -6.58 12.91
C ARG A 233 22.36 -7.07 12.35
N TYR A 234 21.43 -6.13 12.12
CA TYR A 234 20.07 -6.42 11.66
C TYR A 234 19.91 -6.36 10.13
N ALA A 235 20.91 -5.92 9.38
CA ALA A 235 20.78 -5.62 7.95
C ALA A 235 20.42 -6.84 7.08
N SER A 236 20.89 -8.03 7.46
CA SER A 236 20.66 -9.28 6.72
C SER A 236 19.46 -10.07 7.20
N LEU A 237 18.81 -9.66 8.29
CA LEU A 237 17.67 -10.42 8.82
C LEU A 237 16.46 -10.29 7.88
N PRO A 238 15.68 -11.38 7.73
CA PRO A 238 14.40 -11.32 7.03
C PRO A 238 13.45 -10.30 7.65
N VAL A 239 12.49 -9.85 6.86
CA VAL A 239 11.28 -9.22 7.40
C VAL A 239 10.50 -10.29 8.16
N LEU A 240 9.90 -9.95 9.30
CA LEU A 240 8.92 -10.82 9.96
C LEU A 240 7.53 -10.20 9.93
N LEU A 241 6.53 -10.98 9.52
CA LEU A 241 5.11 -10.65 9.56
C LEU A 241 4.33 -11.78 10.24
N ASN A 242 3.68 -11.46 11.35
CA ASN A 242 2.70 -12.36 11.98
C ASN A 242 1.29 -12.00 11.48
N LEU A 243 0.63 -12.93 10.79
CA LEU A 243 -0.71 -12.75 10.22
C LEU A 243 -1.82 -12.76 11.28
N THR A 244 -1.62 -13.40 12.43
CA THR A 244 -2.62 -13.40 13.50
C THR A 244 -2.73 -12.03 14.16
N THR A 245 -1.59 -11.42 14.49
CA THR A 245 -1.55 -10.10 15.13
C THR A 245 -1.60 -8.95 14.11
N GLY A 246 -1.19 -9.23 12.86
CA GLY A 246 -0.98 -8.24 11.82
C GLY A 246 0.31 -7.44 11.99
N THR A 247 1.11 -7.72 13.03
CA THR A 247 2.31 -6.96 13.34
C THR A 247 3.48 -7.42 12.48
N PHE A 248 4.27 -6.48 11.98
CA PHE A 248 5.49 -6.77 11.25
C PHE A 248 6.62 -5.81 11.58
N ILE A 249 7.85 -6.29 11.36
CA ILE A 249 9.08 -5.51 11.53
C ILE A 249 9.88 -5.53 10.24
N ILE A 250 10.36 -4.35 9.84
CA ILE A 250 11.29 -4.18 8.73
C ILE A 250 12.54 -3.47 9.23
N HIS A 251 13.69 -4.09 8.99
CA HIS A 251 15.00 -3.50 9.24
C HIS A 251 15.38 -2.61 8.04
N SER A 252 15.54 -1.31 8.27
CA SER A 252 15.85 -0.32 7.23
C SER A 252 17.22 0.32 7.52
N PRO A 253 18.32 -0.43 7.39
CA PRO A 253 19.67 0.02 7.77
C PRO A 253 20.20 1.18 6.92
N ASN A 254 19.62 1.42 5.74
CA ASN A 254 20.07 2.44 4.79
C ASN A 254 19.38 3.80 4.96
N THR A 255 18.43 3.93 5.90
CA THR A 255 17.89 5.25 6.23
C THR A 255 18.93 6.07 7.00
N SER A 256 18.76 7.40 7.01
CA SER A 256 19.60 8.31 7.81
C SER A 256 18.72 9.08 8.80
N PRO A 257 18.76 8.76 10.11
CA PRO A 257 19.49 7.65 10.73
C PRO A 257 18.88 6.27 10.37
N PRO A 258 19.60 5.16 10.57
CA PRO A 258 19.06 3.81 10.40
C PRO A 258 17.85 3.57 11.29
N THR A 259 16.82 2.91 10.77
CA THR A 259 15.58 2.68 11.50
C THR A 259 15.14 1.22 11.50
N LEU A 260 14.47 0.82 12.58
CA LEU A 260 13.65 -0.38 12.65
C LEU A 260 12.19 0.05 12.66
N LYS A 261 11.47 -0.28 11.59
CA LYS A 261 10.06 0.06 11.45
C LYS A 261 9.20 -1.07 12.01
N LEU A 262 8.24 -0.70 12.84
CA LEU A 262 7.16 -1.55 13.31
C LEU A 262 5.83 -1.04 12.80
N ALA A 263 4.94 -1.94 12.43
CA ALA A 263 3.62 -1.59 11.94
C ALA A 263 2.63 -2.71 12.21
N ARG A 264 1.35 -2.35 12.25
CA ARG A 264 0.25 -3.31 12.38
C ARG A 264 -0.67 -3.19 11.18
N HIS A 265 -0.85 -4.30 10.47
CA HIS A 265 -1.82 -4.47 9.40
C HIS A 265 -3.06 -5.20 9.95
N ALA A 266 -3.98 -4.42 10.50
CA ALA A 266 -5.23 -4.90 11.09
C ALA A 266 -6.43 -4.23 10.40
N GLN A 267 -7.65 -4.40 10.92
CA GLN A 267 -8.83 -3.70 10.38
C GLN A 267 -8.63 -2.18 10.30
N GLY A 268 -7.91 -1.61 11.27
CA GLY A 268 -7.50 -0.21 11.28
C GLY A 268 -8.55 0.74 11.81
N TYR A 269 -8.26 2.03 11.68
CA TYR A 269 -9.10 3.09 12.22
C TYR A 269 -9.86 3.80 11.10
N ALA A 270 -11.13 4.06 11.34
CA ALA A 270 -11.98 4.81 10.44
C ALA A 270 -11.87 6.32 10.75
N SER A 271 -11.78 7.13 9.69
CA SER A 271 -12.13 8.55 9.72
C SER A 271 -12.62 8.92 8.32
N PRO A 272 -13.76 9.65 8.19
CA PRO A 272 -14.27 10.09 6.88
C PRO A 272 -13.25 10.90 6.10
N THR A 273 -12.41 11.67 6.81
CA THR A 273 -11.33 12.47 6.23
C THR A 273 -10.02 12.06 6.88
N PRO A 274 -9.01 11.62 6.12
CA PRO A 274 -7.70 11.28 6.68
C PRO A 274 -7.10 12.39 7.58
N VAL A 275 -6.82 12.06 8.83
CA VAL A 275 -6.18 12.95 9.82
C VAL A 275 -4.81 12.43 10.27
N PHE A 276 -3.90 13.33 10.64
CA PHE A 276 -2.54 12.99 11.05
C PHE A 276 -2.30 13.43 12.50
N PRO A 277 -2.84 12.69 13.48
CA PRO A 277 -2.62 13.02 14.89
C PRO A 277 -1.15 12.90 15.26
N LYS A 278 -0.72 13.66 16.27
CA LYS A 278 0.64 13.57 16.84
C LYS A 278 0.85 12.27 17.62
N GLU A 279 -0.23 11.73 18.16
CA GLU A 279 -0.28 10.49 18.93
C GLU A 279 -1.01 9.40 18.14
N ILE A 280 -0.78 8.14 18.51
CA ILE A 280 -1.50 6.99 17.97
C ILE A 280 -2.42 6.39 19.05
N PRO A 281 -3.51 5.70 18.68
CA PRO A 281 -4.36 5.01 19.65
C PRO A 281 -3.56 4.08 20.57
N ARG A 282 -3.85 4.12 21.87
CA ARG A 282 -3.10 3.39 22.91
C ARG A 282 -3.03 1.89 22.65
N GLU A 283 -4.14 1.26 22.25
CA GLU A 283 -4.17 -0.17 21.92
C GLU A 283 -3.24 -0.50 20.73
N GLY A 284 -3.16 0.39 19.76
CA GLY A 284 -2.26 0.26 18.61
C GLY A 284 -0.80 0.39 19.05
N GLU A 285 -0.49 1.33 19.94
CA GLU A 285 0.85 1.47 20.52
C GLU A 285 1.25 0.24 21.35
N ASP A 286 0.36 -0.24 22.22
CA ASP A 286 0.59 -1.41 23.07
C ASP A 286 0.87 -2.66 22.20
N ALA A 287 0.12 -2.85 21.11
CA ALA A 287 0.37 -3.92 20.15
C ALA A 287 1.75 -3.81 19.47
N LEU A 288 2.19 -2.59 19.13
CA LEU A 288 3.54 -2.38 18.57
C LEU A 288 4.62 -2.64 19.63
N ARG A 289 4.42 -2.24 20.89
CA ARG A 289 5.36 -2.50 21.99
C ARG A 289 5.48 -3.99 22.28
N ASP A 290 4.38 -4.73 22.25
CA ASP A 290 4.40 -6.18 22.42
C ASP A 290 5.11 -6.88 21.24
N ALA A 291 4.97 -6.35 20.02
CA ALA A 291 5.75 -6.82 18.87
C ALA A 291 7.27 -6.59 19.07
N VAL A 292 7.69 -5.42 19.59
CA VAL A 292 9.11 -5.17 19.95
C VAL A 292 9.60 -6.23 20.94
N LYS A 293 8.87 -6.42 22.05
CA LYS A 293 9.27 -7.37 23.11
C LYS A 293 9.45 -8.79 22.60
N ARG A 294 8.61 -9.21 21.66
CA ARG A 294 8.63 -10.57 21.13
C ARG A 294 9.68 -10.76 20.03
N ILE A 295 9.79 -9.82 19.10
CA ILE A 295 10.60 -9.97 17.86
C ILE A 295 12.01 -9.40 18.02
N VAL A 296 12.19 -8.33 18.81
CA VAL A 296 13.50 -7.68 19.04
C VAL A 296 13.64 -7.26 20.51
N PRO A 297 13.72 -8.23 21.44
CA PRO A 297 13.61 -7.98 22.88
C PRO A 297 14.66 -7.01 23.42
N GLU A 298 15.86 -6.92 22.81
CA GLU A 298 16.90 -5.96 23.23
C GLU A 298 16.46 -4.49 23.09
N PHE A 299 15.40 -4.19 22.33
CA PHE A 299 14.86 -2.85 22.16
C PHE A 299 13.56 -2.59 22.92
N SER A 300 13.13 -3.48 23.82
CA SER A 300 11.82 -3.42 24.49
C SER A 300 11.55 -2.10 25.24
N ASP A 301 12.58 -1.54 25.87
CA ASP A 301 12.48 -0.29 26.64
C ASP A 301 12.84 0.96 25.82
N ARG A 302 13.19 0.79 24.55
CA ARG A 302 13.60 1.91 23.68
C ARG A 302 12.37 2.74 23.30
N PRO A 303 12.42 4.08 23.43
CA PRO A 303 11.33 4.93 23.00
C PRO A 303 11.20 4.91 21.47
N PHE A 304 9.96 5.01 20.98
CA PHE A 304 9.71 5.24 19.57
C PHE A 304 10.19 6.65 19.19
N GLY A 305 11.15 6.73 18.26
CA GLY A 305 11.64 8.01 17.74
C GLY A 305 10.62 8.70 16.83
N LYS A 306 9.72 7.92 16.23
CA LYS A 306 8.59 8.41 15.44
C LYS A 306 7.42 7.45 15.55
N ILE A 307 6.21 8.00 15.60
CA ILE A 307 4.94 7.28 15.45
C ILE A 307 4.10 7.99 14.40
N ARG A 308 3.25 7.25 13.68
CA ARG A 308 2.26 7.85 12.77
C ARG A 308 1.10 6.92 12.46
N VAL A 309 -0.04 7.54 12.13
CA VAL A 309 -1.12 6.89 11.37
C VAL A 309 -0.84 7.04 9.88
N CYS A 310 -0.89 5.93 9.15
CA CYS A 310 -0.78 5.90 7.69
C CYS A 310 -2.11 5.46 7.08
N TRP A 311 -2.60 6.25 6.13
CA TRP A 311 -3.91 6.05 5.53
C TRP A 311 -3.86 5.20 4.26
N TYR A 312 -4.65 4.14 4.26
CA TYR A 312 -4.96 3.33 3.09
C TYR A 312 -6.36 3.68 2.56
N THR A 313 -6.70 3.07 1.41
CA THR A 313 -8.07 2.98 0.93
C THR A 313 -8.40 1.50 0.83
N ASP A 314 -9.27 1.02 1.71
CA ASP A 314 -9.63 -0.39 1.78
C ASP A 314 -10.91 -0.65 1.00
N THR A 315 -10.91 -1.75 0.26
CA THR A 315 -12.10 -2.32 -0.36
C THR A 315 -12.62 -3.51 0.48
N PRO A 316 -13.92 -3.86 0.38
CA PRO A 316 -14.51 -4.94 1.18
C PRO A 316 -13.85 -6.33 0.98
N ASP A 317 -13.35 -6.61 -0.22
CA ASP A 317 -12.70 -7.86 -0.60
C ASP A 317 -11.17 -7.76 -0.69
N SER A 318 -10.61 -6.60 -0.32
CA SER A 318 -9.18 -6.28 -0.47
C SER A 318 -8.64 -6.28 -1.91
N ASP A 319 -9.50 -6.37 -2.93
CA ASP A 319 -9.07 -6.14 -4.32
C ASP A 319 -8.83 -4.65 -4.59
N PHE A 320 -8.06 -4.30 -5.62
CA PHE A 320 -7.95 -2.90 -6.03
C PHE A 320 -9.24 -2.42 -6.67
N LEU A 321 -9.51 -1.10 -6.61
CA LEU A 321 -10.59 -0.47 -7.36
C LEU A 321 -9.99 0.28 -8.53
N VAL A 322 -9.91 -0.38 -9.67
CA VAL A 322 -9.34 0.13 -10.92
C VAL A 322 -10.38 -0.06 -12.01
N THR A 323 -11.12 1.00 -12.32
CA THR A 323 -12.30 0.86 -13.18
C THR A 323 -12.83 2.20 -13.70
N TRP A 324 -13.61 2.14 -14.77
CA TRP A 324 -14.43 3.27 -15.20
C TRP A 324 -15.59 3.45 -14.23
N HIS A 325 -15.91 4.69 -13.86
CA HIS A 325 -17.07 4.95 -13.01
C HIS A 325 -18.35 4.65 -13.79
N PRO A 326 -19.32 3.88 -13.26
CA PRO A 326 -20.50 3.46 -14.01
C PRO A 326 -21.42 4.63 -14.37
N ASP A 327 -21.51 5.63 -13.48
CA ASP A 327 -22.44 6.76 -13.64
C ASP A 327 -21.77 8.05 -14.14
N HIS A 328 -20.44 8.05 -14.30
CA HIS A 328 -19.68 9.25 -14.63
C HIS A 328 -18.79 9.02 -15.86
N GLU A 329 -19.25 9.48 -17.02
CA GLU A 329 -18.54 9.35 -18.28
C GLU A 329 -17.25 10.20 -18.25
N GLY A 330 -16.13 9.63 -18.72
CA GLY A 330 -14.84 10.32 -18.68
C GLY A 330 -14.14 10.31 -17.31
N LEU A 331 -14.64 9.52 -16.35
CA LEU A 331 -14.02 9.31 -15.05
C LEU A 331 -13.49 7.87 -14.90
N PHE A 332 -12.21 7.75 -14.58
CA PHE A 332 -11.57 6.49 -14.23
C PHE A 332 -11.03 6.53 -12.81
N ILE A 333 -11.18 5.45 -12.07
CA ILE A 333 -10.68 5.31 -10.69
C ILE A 333 -9.49 4.36 -10.72
N ALA A 334 -8.42 4.74 -10.01
CA ALA A 334 -7.26 3.91 -9.75
C ALA A 334 -6.88 4.04 -8.27
N SER A 335 -7.62 3.33 -7.40
CA SER A 335 -7.52 3.43 -5.94
C SER A 335 -7.78 2.08 -5.27
N GLY A 336 -8.20 2.06 -4.00
CA GLY A 336 -8.54 0.83 -3.29
C GLY A 336 -7.34 -0.06 -3.01
N GLY A 337 -6.16 0.51 -2.75
CA GLY A 337 -4.92 -0.26 -2.61
C GLY A 337 -4.89 -1.23 -1.42
N SER A 338 -5.88 -1.18 -0.51
CA SER A 338 -6.14 -2.10 0.60
C SER A 338 -4.93 -2.43 1.47
N GLY A 339 -3.98 -1.49 1.56
CA GLY A 339 -2.74 -1.64 2.32
C GLY A 339 -1.65 -2.48 1.66
N HIS A 340 -1.84 -2.93 0.42
CA HIS A 340 -0.94 -3.90 -0.20
C HIS A 340 -0.46 -3.56 -1.62
N ALA A 341 -0.96 -2.48 -2.23
CA ALA A 341 -0.61 -2.09 -3.61
C ALA A 341 0.87 -1.75 -3.87
N PHE A 342 1.60 -1.18 -2.90
CA PHE A 342 2.95 -0.62 -3.15
C PHE A 342 3.92 -1.62 -3.79
N LYS A 343 3.89 -2.88 -3.35
CA LYS A 343 4.81 -3.91 -3.85
C LYS A 343 4.64 -4.23 -5.32
N PHE A 344 3.52 -3.82 -5.92
CA PHE A 344 3.28 -3.98 -7.35
C PHE A 344 3.77 -2.79 -8.17
N LEU A 345 4.36 -1.74 -7.57
CA LEU A 345 4.85 -0.53 -8.26
C LEU A 345 5.51 -0.79 -9.63
N PRO A 346 6.40 -1.78 -9.80
CA PRO A 346 7.04 -2.01 -11.09
C PRO A 346 6.10 -2.50 -12.20
N VAL A 347 4.98 -3.14 -11.85
CA VAL A 347 4.01 -3.78 -12.78
C VAL A 347 2.62 -3.13 -12.74
N LEU A 348 2.31 -2.34 -11.71
CA LEU A 348 0.97 -1.84 -11.41
C LEU A 348 0.42 -0.98 -12.55
N GLY A 349 1.24 -0.07 -13.08
CA GLY A 349 0.84 0.81 -14.18
C GLY A 349 0.44 0.03 -15.42
N ASP A 350 1.13 -1.07 -15.74
CA ASP A 350 0.83 -1.89 -16.92
C ASP A 350 -0.55 -2.52 -16.83
N GLU A 351 -0.90 -3.06 -15.66
CA GLU A 351 -2.20 -3.66 -15.39
C GLU A 351 -3.30 -2.58 -15.37
N ILE A 352 -3.03 -1.40 -14.78
CA ILE A 352 -3.97 -0.27 -14.83
C ILE A 352 -4.23 0.16 -16.27
N GLY A 353 -3.19 0.29 -17.09
CA GLY A 353 -3.31 0.67 -18.50
C GLY A 353 -4.09 -0.36 -19.32
N ASP A 354 -3.96 -1.66 -19.00
CA ASP A 354 -4.76 -2.70 -19.61
C ASP A 354 -6.23 -2.61 -19.23
N VAL A 355 -6.53 -2.40 -17.94
CA VAL A 355 -7.91 -2.21 -17.47
C VAL A 355 -8.55 -0.96 -18.05
N LEU A 356 -7.82 0.17 -18.11
CA LEU A 356 -8.24 1.40 -18.75
C LEU A 356 -8.64 1.17 -20.21
N ALA A 357 -7.84 0.36 -20.93
CA ALA A 357 -8.08 -0.03 -22.31
C ALA A 357 -9.18 -1.11 -22.47
N GLY A 358 -9.89 -1.49 -21.41
CA GLY A 358 -10.97 -2.48 -21.46
C GLY A 358 -10.48 -3.93 -21.61
N LYS A 359 -9.21 -4.20 -21.35
CA LYS A 359 -8.59 -5.53 -21.44
C LYS A 359 -7.88 -5.90 -20.13
N GLY A 360 -7.09 -6.98 -20.15
CA GLY A 360 -6.26 -7.40 -19.02
C GLY A 360 -6.96 -8.36 -18.06
N ARG A 361 -6.15 -9.20 -17.41
CA ARG A 361 -6.61 -10.28 -16.52
C ARG A 361 -7.29 -9.77 -15.25
N PHE A 362 -7.00 -8.54 -14.83
CA PHE A 362 -7.57 -7.93 -13.63
C PHE A 362 -8.82 -7.10 -13.88
N ARG A 363 -9.28 -6.90 -15.12
CA ARG A 363 -10.43 -6.05 -15.44
C ARG A 363 -11.69 -6.38 -14.63
N LYS A 364 -12.01 -7.67 -14.50
CA LYS A 364 -13.16 -8.12 -13.69
C LYS A 364 -12.86 -8.03 -12.19
N LYS A 365 -11.65 -8.42 -11.78
CA LYS A 365 -11.24 -8.48 -10.38
C LYS A 365 -11.13 -7.10 -9.74
N TRP A 366 -10.65 -6.08 -10.45
CA TRP A 366 -10.54 -4.71 -9.95
C TRP A 366 -11.70 -3.80 -10.37
N GLY A 367 -12.68 -4.36 -11.09
CA GLY A 367 -13.84 -3.64 -11.60
C GLY A 367 -14.74 -3.09 -10.50
N TRP A 368 -15.69 -2.25 -10.91
CA TRP A 368 -16.73 -1.75 -10.02
C TRP A 368 -17.53 -2.91 -9.41
N LYS A 369 -17.47 -3.04 -8.08
CA LYS A 369 -18.09 -4.16 -7.35
C LYS A 369 -19.59 -3.93 -7.23
N GLU A 370 -20.43 -4.95 -7.32
CA GLU A 370 -21.86 -4.81 -7.01
C GLU A 370 -22.11 -4.97 -5.50
N HIS A 371 -21.37 -5.88 -4.87
CA HIS A 371 -21.41 -6.14 -3.42
C HIS A 371 -20.37 -5.31 -2.69
N VAL A 372 -20.75 -4.75 -1.54
CA VAL A 372 -19.91 -3.88 -0.71
C VAL A 372 -19.72 -4.39 0.73
N GLU A 373 -20.07 -5.65 0.97
CA GLU A 373 -19.91 -6.31 2.27
C GLU A 373 -18.60 -7.09 2.30
N GLY A 374 -17.94 -7.10 3.47
CA GLY A 374 -16.68 -7.81 3.70
C GLY A 374 -15.73 -7.06 4.62
N LEU A 375 -14.83 -7.81 5.26
CA LEU A 375 -13.78 -7.30 6.15
C LEU A 375 -12.37 -7.56 5.58
N GLY A 376 -12.29 -7.79 4.27
CA GLY A 376 -11.07 -8.09 3.53
C GLY A 376 -10.92 -9.58 3.16
N ASP A 377 -9.70 -9.93 2.73
CA ASP A 377 -9.33 -11.26 2.22
C ASP A 377 -8.77 -12.22 3.29
N GLY A 378 -8.78 -11.81 4.57
CA GLY A 378 -8.18 -12.55 5.68
C GLY A 378 -6.68 -12.32 5.87
N SER A 379 -6.07 -11.38 5.14
CA SER A 379 -4.66 -10.98 5.33
C SER A 379 -4.42 -10.04 6.52
N ARG A 380 -5.49 -9.46 7.06
CA ARG A 380 -5.46 -8.55 8.23
C ARG A 380 -5.50 -9.33 9.53
N GLY A 381 -4.65 -8.95 10.48
CA GLY A 381 -4.66 -9.54 11.82
C GLY A 381 -5.59 -8.78 12.79
N GLY A 382 -5.74 -9.32 14.00
CA GLY A 382 -6.45 -8.63 15.08
C GLY A 382 -7.97 -8.84 15.15
N GLY A 383 -8.50 -9.92 14.56
CA GLY A 383 -9.91 -10.29 14.63
C GLY A 383 -10.85 -9.49 13.71
N ASP A 384 -12.12 -9.89 13.68
CA ASP A 384 -13.14 -9.39 12.74
C ASP A 384 -14.00 -8.25 13.33
N GLY A 385 -13.51 -7.56 14.37
CA GLY A 385 -14.25 -6.51 15.09
C GLY A 385 -14.56 -5.24 14.29
N GLY A 386 -14.26 -5.20 12.99
CA GLY A 386 -14.43 -4.03 12.14
C GLY A 386 -13.45 -2.90 12.45
N ARG A 387 -13.71 -1.72 11.86
CA ARG A 387 -12.90 -0.52 12.08
C ARG A 387 -13.44 0.28 13.25
N VAL A 388 -12.56 0.84 14.05
CA VAL A 388 -12.92 1.74 15.16
C VAL A 388 -12.76 3.20 14.75
N PRO A 389 -13.68 4.10 15.11
CA PRO A 389 -13.50 5.54 14.89
C PRO A 389 -12.22 6.06 15.56
N LEU A 390 -11.35 6.72 14.80
CA LEU A 390 -10.05 7.19 15.30
C LEU A 390 -10.21 8.28 16.36
N GLU A 391 -11.13 9.22 16.14
CA GLU A 391 -11.34 10.37 17.02
C GLU A 391 -11.89 9.97 18.39
N GLU A 392 -12.69 8.90 18.45
CA GLU A 392 -13.22 8.33 19.71
C GLU A 392 -12.08 7.76 20.55
N LEU A 393 -11.22 6.94 19.96
CA LEU A 393 -10.06 6.36 20.64
C LEU A 393 -9.08 7.41 21.15
N LEU A 394 -8.84 8.48 20.38
CA LEU A 394 -7.95 9.55 20.84
C LEU A 394 -8.52 10.36 22.01
N ARG A 395 -9.85 10.53 22.09
CA ARG A 395 -10.52 11.26 23.19
C ARG A 395 -10.59 10.45 24.48
N GLU A 396 -10.80 9.14 24.39
CA GLU A 396 -10.98 8.27 25.56
C GLU A 396 -9.64 7.75 26.16
N GLY A 397 -8.50 8.28 25.70
CA GLY A 397 -7.19 7.77 26.11
C GLY A 397 -6.89 6.36 25.57
N GLY A 398 -7.57 5.96 24.48
CA GLY A 398 -7.26 4.78 23.68
C GLY A 398 -7.72 3.43 24.23
N LYS A 399 -8.68 3.37 25.16
CA LYS A 399 -9.28 2.11 25.60
C LYS A 399 -10.33 1.63 24.60
N SER A 400 -9.93 0.77 23.67
CA SER A 400 -10.89 -0.04 22.90
C SER A 400 -11.39 -1.21 23.74
N LYS A 401 -12.69 -1.54 23.67
CA LYS A 401 -13.28 -2.79 24.22
C LYS A 401 -13.21 -3.96 23.21
N LEU A 402 -12.20 -3.99 22.33
CA LEU A 402 -12.03 -5.03 21.30
C LEU A 402 -11.12 -6.16 21.75
#